data_AF-A0A497K8H6-F1
#
_entry.id   AF-A0A497K8H6-F1
#
_cell.length_a   1.000
_cell.length_b   1.000
_cell.length_c   1.000
_cell.angle_alpha   90.00
_cell.angle_beta   90.00
_cell.angle_gamma   90.00
#
_symmetry.space_group_name_H-M   'P 1'
#
loop_
_entity.id
_entity.type
_entity.pdbx_description
1 polymer ?
#
loop_
_entity_poly.entity_id
_entity_poly.type
_entity_poly.pdbx_seq_one_letter_code
_entity_poly.pdbx_strand_id
1 'polypeptide(L)' 'MKEGETIENALKREMKEEIGIIPKDFEKVGIIEFQFQGNPEILEVHFFKINEFTGIPRESEEMKPKWFDIG' A
#
# COMPACT_ATOMS: atom_id res chain seq x y z
N MET A 1 -8.47 -1.39 6.13
CA MET A 1 -8.91 -2.73 5.70
C MET A 1 -10.43 -2.81 5.79
N LYS A 2 -11.08 -3.43 4.80
CA LYS A 2 -12.52 -3.70 4.88
C LYS A 2 -12.79 -4.90 5.78
N GLU A 3 -13.99 -4.98 6.36
CA GLU A 3 -14.37 -6.10 7.23
C GLU A 3 -14.25 -7.44 6.48
N GLY A 4 -13.56 -8.41 7.09
CA GLY A 4 -13.28 -9.71 6.47
C GLY A 4 -12.25 -9.70 5.32
N GLU A 5 -11.67 -8.54 4.97
CA GLU A 5 -10.64 -8.44 3.94
C GLU A 5 -9.30 -8.95 4.49
N THR A 6 -8.57 -9.75 3.70
CA THR A 6 -7.18 -10.10 4.03
C THR A 6 -6.26 -8.92 3.72
N ILE A 7 -5.11 -8.83 4.39
CA ILE A 7 -4.13 -7.76 4.13
C ILE A 7 -3.69 -7.75 2.66
N GLU A 8 -3.54 -8.93 2.05
CA GLU A 8 -3.15 -9.07 0.65
C GLU A 8 -4.23 -8.56 -0.32
N ASN A 9 -5.50 -8.82 -0.01
CA ASN A 9 -6.62 -8.31 -0.80
C ASN A 9 -6.74 -6.79 -0.65
N ALA A 10 -6.53 -6.27 0.56
CA ALA A 10 -6.47 -4.84 0.80
C ALA A 10 -5.35 -4.19 -0.02
N LEU A 11 -4.11 -4.72 0.03
CA LEU A 11 -2.98 -4.24 -0.76
C LEU A 11 -3.33 -4.15 -2.26
N LYS A 12 -3.86 -5.22 -2.84
CA LYS A 12 -4.22 -5.25 -4.27
C LYS A 12 -5.33 -4.25 -4.62
N ARG A 13 -6.31 -4.09 -3.74
CA ARG A 13 -7.43 -3.16 -3.94
C ARG A 13 -6.98 -1.71 -3.84
N GLU A 14 -6.33 -1.32 -2.75
CA GLU A 14 -5.89 0.07 -2.51
C GLU A 14 -4.95 0.52 -3.63
N MET A 15 -3.94 -0.29 -4.01
CA MET A 15 -3.03 0.08 -5.10
C MET A 15 -3.74 0.27 -6.45
N LYS A 16 -4.79 -0.52 -6.73
CA LYS A 16 -5.58 -0.36 -7.95
C LYS A 16 -6.40 0.93 -7.91
N GLU A 17 -7.00 1.23 -6.76
CA GLU A 17 -7.82 2.42 -6.53
C GLU A 17 -6.97 3.70 -6.60
N GLU A 18 -5.85 3.74 -5.88
CA GLU A 18 -5.01 4.93 -5.69
C GLU A 18 -4.02 5.19 -6.84
N ILE A 19 -3.40 4.16 -7.41
CA ILE A 19 -2.34 4.32 -8.41
C ILE A 19 -2.55 3.50 -9.68
N GLY A 20 -3.64 2.74 -9.79
CA GLY A 20 -4.02 2.04 -11.03
C GLY A 20 -3.20 0.79 -11.36
N ILE A 21 -2.45 0.24 -10.41
CA ILE A 21 -1.66 -0.98 -10.60
C ILE A 21 -2.11 -2.12 -9.69
N ILE A 22 -1.86 -3.34 -10.11
CA ILE A 22 -2.13 -4.56 -9.34
C ILE A 22 -0.82 -5.32 -9.16
N PRO A 23 -0.32 -5.52 -7.93
CA PRO A 23 0.90 -6.26 -7.68
C PRO A 23 0.72 -7.74 -8.05
N LYS A 24 1.75 -8.31 -8.69
CA LYS A 24 1.83 -9.72 -9.09
C LYS A 24 2.70 -10.52 -8.14
N ASP A 25 3.85 -9.95 -7.77
CA ASP A 25 4.77 -10.48 -6.79
C ASP A 25 5.10 -9.40 -5.75
N PHE A 26 4.97 -9.78 -4.48
CA PHE A 26 5.19 -8.87 -3.36
C PHE A 26 5.61 -9.62 -2.10
N GLU A 27 6.47 -8.97 -1.32
CA GLU A 27 7.02 -9.50 -0.08
C GLU A 27 6.64 -8.57 1.07
N LYS A 28 6.16 -9.12 2.19
CA LYS A 28 5.98 -8.37 3.42
C LYS A 28 7.35 -8.11 4.04
N VAL A 29 7.75 -6.85 4.09
CA VAL A 29 9.09 -6.44 4.56
C VAL A 29 9.10 -5.93 5.99
N GLY A 30 7.94 -5.68 6.59
CA GLY A 30 7.86 -5.23 7.97
C GLY A 30 6.47 -4.83 8.42
N ILE A 31 6.40 -4.49 9.71
CA ILE A 31 5.23 -3.92 10.38
C ILE A 31 5.73 -2.74 11.20
N ILE A 32 5.02 -1.62 11.13
CA ILE A 32 5.25 -0.47 12.01
C ILE A 32 3.95 -0.14 12.71
N GLU A 33 4.03 0.00 14.04
CA GLU A 33 2.94 0.48 14.87
C GLU A 33 3.10 1.98 15.10
N PHE A 34 2.12 2.75 14.66
CA PHE A 34 2.07 4.19 14.90
C PHE A 34 1.14 4.48 16.08
N GLN A 35 1.68 5.15 17.09
CA GLN A 35 0.91 5.68 18.22
C GLN A 35 0.88 7.20 18.12
N PHE A 36 -0.33 7.77 18.07
CA PHE A 36 -0.52 9.22 17.98
C PHE A 36 -0.86 9.80 19.36
N GLN A 37 -0.21 10.90 19.73
CA GLN A 37 -0.47 11.55 21.02
C GLN A 37 -1.95 11.94 21.13
N GLY A 38 -2.60 11.51 22.22
CA GLY A 38 -4.02 11.77 22.46
C GLY A 38 -4.98 10.82 21.76
N ASN A 39 -4.50 9.88 20.94
CA ASN A 39 -5.28 8.77 20.41
C ASN A 39 -4.82 7.46 21.09
N PRO A 40 -5.69 6.75 21.83
CA PRO A 40 -5.32 5.49 22.46
C PRO A 40 -5.18 4.33 21.46
N GLU A 41 -5.66 4.48 20.22
CA GLU A 41 -5.57 3.46 19.19
C GLU A 41 -4.17 3.39 18.59
N ILE A 42 -3.69 2.17 18.35
CA ILE A 42 -2.45 1.89 17.62
C ILE A 42 -2.82 1.64 16.16
N LEU A 43 -2.22 2.40 15.25
CA LEU A 43 -2.32 2.16 13.82
C LEU A 43 -1.20 1.21 13.39
N GLU A 44 -1.54 -0.05 13.16
CA GLU A 44 -0.62 -1.04 12.61
C GLU A 44 -0.55 -0.92 11.07
N VAL A 45 0.65 -0.70 10.54
CA VAL A 45 0.91 -0.55 9.10
C VAL A 45 1.83 -1.66 8.61
N HIS A 46 1.37 -2.41 7.62
CA HIS A 46 2.16 -3.46 6.97
C HIS A 46 2.87 -2.93 5.72
N PHE A 47 4.18 -3.09 5.67
CA PHE A 47 4.99 -2.66 4.53
C PHE A 47 5.24 -3.83 3.58
N PHE A 48 5.04 -3.57 2.29
CA PHE A 48 5.27 -4.53 1.22
C PHE A 48 6.23 -3.97 0.18
N LYS A 49 7.17 -4.79 -0.27
CA LYS A 49 8.01 -4.52 -1.44
C LYS A 49 7.42 -5.24 -2.65
N ILE A 50 7.31 -4.53 -3.77
CA ILE A 50 6.69 -5.03 -5.00
C ILE A 50 7.72 -4.92 -6.12
N ASN A 51 8.05 -6.05 -6.75
CA ASN A 51 8.99 -6.10 -7.87
C ASN A 51 8.28 -6.21 -9.22
N GLU A 52 7.08 -6.79 -9.24
CA GLU A 52 6.28 -6.98 -10.45
C GLU A 52 4.82 -6.58 -10.21
N PHE A 53 4.27 -5.83 -11.16
CA PHE A 53 2.87 -5.42 -11.16
C PHE A 53 2.33 -5.32 -12.59
N THR A 54 1.00 -5.26 -12.69
CA THR A 54 0.30 -4.99 -13.95
C THR A 54 -0.49 -3.69 -13.87
N GLY A 55 -0.77 -3.08 -15.02
CA GLY A 55 -1.42 -1.78 -15.11
C GLY A 55 -0.43 -0.65 -15.39
N ILE A 56 -0.94 0.57 -15.48
CA ILE A 56 -0.14 1.77 -15.73
C ILE A 56 -0.35 2.71 -14.54
N PRO A 57 0.72 3.14 -13.86
CA PRO A 57 0.62 4.12 -12.78
C PRO A 57 -0.14 5.37 -13.23
N ARG A 58 -1.13 5.78 -12.46
CA ARG A 58 -1.97 6.95 -12.75
C ARG A 58 -2.20 7.79 -11.50
N GLU A 59 -2.40 9.09 -11.71
CA GLU A 59 -2.80 10.02 -10.66
C GLU A 59 -4.26 9.74 -10.24
N SER A 60 -4.52 9.88 -8.95
CA SER A 60 -5.85 9.84 -8.31
C SER A 60 -6.01 11.05 -7.38
N GLU A 61 -7.15 11.15 -6.71
CA GLU A 61 -7.39 12.20 -5.70
C GLU A 61 -6.41 12.09 -4.51
N GLU A 62 -6.01 10.86 -4.18
CA GLU A 62 -5.15 10.56 -3.02
C GLU A 62 -3.66 10.54 -3.36
N MET A 63 -3.30 10.21 -4.61
CA MET A 63 -1.90 9.91 -4.97
C MET A 63 -1.51 10.39 -6.37
N LYS A 64 -0.32 11.00 -6.46
CA LYS A 64 0.34 11.36 -7.73
C LYS A 64 1.63 10.57 -7.90
N PRO A 65 1.60 9.38 -8.53
CA PRO A 65 2.79 8.53 -8.63
C PRO A 65 3.86 9.19 -9.51
N LYS A 66 5.12 9.06 -9.07
CA LYS A 66 6.30 9.53 -9.81
C LYS A 66 7.43 8.52 -9.65
N TRP A 67 8.10 8.23 -10.76
CA TRP A 67 9.32 7.41 -10.75
C TRP A 67 10.51 8.22 -10.24
N PHE A 68 11.32 7.57 -9.41
CA PHE A 68 12.58 8.09 -8.92
C PHE A 68 13.68 7.07 -9.21
N ASP A 69 14.82 7.57 -9.68
CA ASP A 69 16.04 6.78 -9.84
C ASP A 69 16.63 6.47 -8.45
N ILE A 70 17.15 5.27 -8.28
CA ILE A 70 17.68 4.79 -6.99
C ILE A 70 19.21 4.80 -6.91
N GLY A 71 19.91 5.21 -7.98
CA GLY A 71 21.37 5.25 -8.07
C GLY A 71 22.02 3.94 -8.48
#